data_AF-A0A8H5Z8H3-F1
#
_entry.id   AF-A0A8H5Z8H3-F1
#
_cell.length_a   1.000
_cell.length_b   1.000
_cell.length_c   1.000
_cell.angle_alpha   90.00
_cell.angle_beta   90.00
_cell.angle_gamma   90.00
#
_symmetry.space_group_name_H-M   'P 1'
#
loop_
_entity.id
_entity.type
_entity.pdbx_description
1 polymer ?
#
loop_
_entity_poly.entity_id
_entity_poly.type
_entity_poly.pdbx_seq_one_letter_code
_entity_poly.pdbx_strand_id
1 'polypeptide(L)'
;MNGVFDLAKKRSVDFMDFNLKALNQEWDSKRKTDEFKSDAKDDKATQDRKQALKAIHKEIFELIKKTEAAWDKVKNWDKPKDW
;
A
#
# COMPACT_ATOMS: atom_id res chain seq x y z
N MET A 1 -17.77 -28.23 -5.47
CA MET A 1 -17.75 -26.77 -5.72
C MET A 1 -17.17 -25.96 -4.55
N ASN A 2 -17.50 -26.26 -3.29
CA ASN A 2 -16.99 -25.49 -2.14
C ASN A 2 -15.46 -25.45 -2.06
N GLY A 3 -14.77 -26.58 -2.27
CA GLY A 3 -13.30 -26.59 -2.26
C GLY A 3 -12.61 -25.74 -3.33
N VAL A 4 -13.27 -25.47 -4.47
CA VAL A 4 -12.73 -24.57 -5.50
C VAL A 4 -12.86 -23.11 -5.07
N PHE A 5 -14.00 -22.75 -4.47
CA PHE A 5 -14.23 -21.42 -3.92
C PHE A 5 -13.28 -21.14 -2.74
N ASP A 6 -13.12 -22.10 -1.82
CA ASP A 6 -12.26 -21.96 -0.65
C ASP A 6 -10.78 -21.81 -1.05
N LEU A 7 -10.33 -22.57 -2.06
CA LEU A 7 -8.98 -22.44 -2.61
C LEU A 7 -8.76 -21.09 -3.30
N ALA A 8 -9.75 -20.62 -4.07
CA ALA A 8 -9.69 -19.30 -4.71
C ALA A 8 -9.63 -18.18 -3.65
N LYS A 9 -10.51 -18.23 -2.64
CA LYS A 9 -10.53 -17.29 -1.51
C LYS A 9 -9.17 -17.25 -0.82
N LYS A 10 -8.62 -18.42 -0.45
CA LYS A 10 -7.30 -18.50 0.17
C LYS A 10 -6.20 -17.85 -0.69
N ARG A 11 -6.13 -18.18 -1.98
CA ARG A 11 -5.11 -17.63 -2.88
C ARG A 11 -5.23 -16.12 -3.04
N SER A 12 -6.46 -15.60 -3.16
CA SER A 12 -6.69 -14.15 -3.23
C SER A 12 -6.28 -13.46 -1.94
N VAL A 13 -6.55 -14.07 -0.78
CA VAL A 13 -6.13 -13.54 0.52
C VAL A 13 -4.60 -13.51 0.65
N ASP A 14 -3.95 -14.64 0.37
CA ASP A 14 -2.48 -14.74 0.43
C ASP A 14 -1.82 -13.71 -0.51
N PHE A 15 -2.36 -13.54 -1.72
CA PHE A 15 -1.86 -12.55 -2.68
C PHE A 15 -2.01 -11.11 -2.19
N MET A 16 -3.21 -10.73 -1.70
CA MET A 16 -3.46 -9.37 -1.25
C MET A 16 -2.63 -9.02 -0.01
N ASP A 17 -2.58 -9.92 0.98
CA ASP A 17 -1.83 -9.70 2.21
C ASP A 17 -0.32 -9.58 1.92
N PHE A 18 0.21 -10.41 1.02
CA PHE A 18 1.61 -10.32 0.59
C PHE A 18 1.92 -8.96 -0.06
N ASN A 19 1.11 -8.54 -1.02
CA ASN A 19 1.36 -7.29 -1.76
C ASN A 19 1.17 -6.05 -0.88
N LEU A 20 0.14 -6.00 -0.03
CA LEU A 20 -0.07 -4.87 0.90
C LEU A 20 1.07 -4.76 1.90
N LYS A 21 1.57 -5.89 2.41
CA LYS A 21 2.74 -5.89 3.29
C LYS A 21 3.99 -5.37 2.57
N ALA A 22 4.24 -5.80 1.34
CA ALA A 22 5.37 -5.33 0.55
C ALA A 22 5.30 -3.82 0.27
N LEU A 23 4.11 -3.32 -0.13
CA LEU A 23 3.87 -1.90 -0.36
C LEU A 23 4.10 -1.08 0.92
N ASN A 24 3.57 -1.50 2.05
CA ASN A 24 3.83 -0.80 3.32
C ASN A 24 5.31 -0.80 3.67
N GLN A 25 6.02 -1.92 3.50
CA GLN A 25 7.46 -1.96 3.80
C GLN A 25 8.28 -1.06 2.88
N GLU A 26 7.94 -0.99 1.59
CA GLU A 26 8.62 -0.12 0.63
C GLU A 26 8.41 1.36 0.97
N TRP A 27 7.16 1.74 1.20
CA TRP A 27 6.74 3.14 1.36
C TRP A 27 6.88 3.67 2.79
N ASP A 28 6.80 2.83 3.82
CA ASP A 28 7.09 3.19 5.21
C ASP A 28 8.59 3.09 5.54
N SER A 29 9.44 2.69 4.58
CA SER A 29 10.87 2.59 4.83
C SER A 29 11.47 3.95 5.18
N LYS A 30 12.26 3.99 6.27
CA LYS A 30 13.09 5.16 6.63
C LYS A 30 13.92 5.67 5.45
N ARG A 31 14.34 4.77 4.56
CA ARG A 31 15.05 5.09 3.32
C ARG A 31 14.26 6.05 2.43
N LYS A 32 12.95 5.82 2.21
CA LYS A 32 12.09 6.73 1.45
C LYS A 32 11.87 8.06 2.17
N THR A 33 11.75 8.04 3.48
CA THR A 33 11.64 9.29 4.26
C THR A 33 12.91 10.15 4.16
N ASP A 34 14.08 9.52 4.15
CA ASP A 34 15.37 10.20 4.06
C ASP A 34 15.67 10.73 2.64
N GLU A 35 15.20 10.07 1.59
CA GLU A 35 15.32 10.51 0.18
C GLU A 35 14.69 11.90 -0.06
N PHE A 36 13.73 12.33 0.75
CA PHE A 36 13.00 13.60 0.58
C PHE A 36 13.29 14.65 1.66
N LYS A 37 14.22 14.40 2.57
CA LYS A 37 14.66 15.43 3.52
C LYS A 37 15.43 16.52 2.78
N SER A 38 14.94 17.75 2.86
CA SER A 38 15.64 18.93 2.35
C SER A 38 16.86 19.23 3.23
N ASP A 39 18.03 19.39 2.62
CA ASP A 39 19.21 19.94 3.28
C ASP A 39 19.18 21.47 3.11
N ALA A 40 19.62 22.20 4.13
CA ALA A 40 19.72 23.65 4.08
C ALA A 40 20.71 24.14 2.99
N LYS A 41 21.61 23.27 2.52
CA LYS A 41 22.58 23.54 1.45
C LYS A 41 22.06 23.23 0.04
N ASP A 42 20.87 22.65 -0.10
CA ASP A 42 20.27 22.38 -1.41
C ASP A 42 19.93 23.68 -2.14
N ASP A 43 20.11 23.71 -3.46
CA ASP A 43 19.57 24.79 -4.28
C ASP A 43 18.03 24.78 -4.31
N LYS A 44 17.43 25.90 -4.73
CA LYS A 44 15.97 26.06 -4.72
C LYS A 44 15.24 25.01 -5.57
N ALA A 45 15.80 24.65 -6.73
CA ALA A 45 15.20 23.65 -7.61
C ALA A 45 15.19 22.25 -6.94
N THR A 46 16.25 21.92 -6.23
CA THR A 46 16.39 20.67 -5.47
C THR A 46 15.44 20.63 -4.28
N GLN A 47 15.30 21.75 -3.54
CA GLN A 47 14.33 21.88 -2.45
C GLN A 47 12.89 21.69 -2.96
N ASP A 48 12.51 22.38 -4.04
CA ASP A 48 11.17 22.30 -4.62
C ASP A 48 10.87 20.86 -5.11
N ARG A 49 11.85 20.18 -5.73
CA ARG A 49 11.75 18.77 -6.12
C ARG A 49 11.56 17.83 -4.92
N LYS A 50 12.34 18.00 -3.85
CA LYS A 50 12.21 17.18 -2.62
C LYS A 50 10.86 17.39 -1.94
N GLN A 51 10.34 18.61 -1.95
CA GLN A 51 9.01 18.92 -1.42
C GLN A 51 7.89 18.25 -2.24
N ALA A 52 7.97 18.27 -3.57
CA ALA A 52 7.02 17.57 -4.43
C ALA A 52 7.06 16.05 -4.19
N LEU A 53 8.25 15.47 -4.06
CA LEU A 53 8.40 14.04 -3.77
C LEU A 53 7.84 13.67 -2.39
N LYS A 54 8.00 14.52 -1.38
CA LYS A 54 7.38 14.33 -0.07
C LYS A 54 5.84 14.34 -0.14
N ALA A 55 5.26 15.18 -0.99
CA ALA A 55 3.81 15.20 -1.20
C ALA A 55 3.33 13.89 -1.86
N ILE A 56 3.99 13.46 -2.94
CA ILE A 56 3.70 12.19 -3.62
C ILE A 56 3.83 11.00 -2.66
N HIS A 57 4.88 10.97 -1.83
CA HIS A 57 5.09 9.93 -0.82
C HIS A 57 3.91 9.84 0.16
N LYS A 58 3.42 10.99 0.64
CA LYS A 58 2.24 11.04 1.51
C LYS A 58 0.99 10.52 0.79
N GLU A 59 0.75 10.92 -0.44
CA GLU A 59 -0.39 10.48 -1.24
C GLU A 59 -0.39 8.97 -1.45
N ILE A 60 0.77 8.39 -1.80
CA ILE A 60 0.90 6.94 -1.99
C ILE A 60 0.65 6.19 -0.70
N PHE A 61 1.18 6.68 0.43
CA PHE A 61 0.93 6.06 1.73
C PHE A 61 -0.56 6.10 2.13
N GLU A 62 -1.25 7.21 1.83
CA GLU A 62 -2.71 7.29 2.04
C GLU A 62 -3.49 6.33 1.13
N LEU A 63 -3.05 6.12 -0.11
CA LEU A 63 -3.65 5.14 -1.03
C LEU A 63 -3.46 3.70 -0.55
N ILE A 64 -2.28 3.37 -0.01
CA ILE A 64 -2.02 2.06 0.60
C ILE A 64 -3.00 1.83 1.75
N LYS A 65 -3.13 2.78 2.69
CA LYS A 65 -4.08 2.69 3.81
C LYS A 65 -5.53 2.52 3.37
N LYS A 66 -5.97 3.25 2.33
CA LYS A 66 -7.32 3.09 1.77
C LYS A 66 -7.52 1.70 1.18
N THR A 67 -6.49 1.17 0.53
CA THR A 67 -6.52 -0.19 -0.06
C THR A 67 -6.60 -1.24 1.04
N GLU A 68 -5.82 -1.12 2.12
CA GLU A 68 -5.91 -2.00 3.29
C GLU A 68 -7.31 -1.96 3.91
N ALA A 69 -7.86 -0.77 4.15
CA ALA A 69 -9.19 -0.62 4.73
C ALA A 69 -10.30 -1.17 3.83
N ALA A 70 -10.15 -1.07 2.51
CA ALA A 70 -11.07 -1.70 1.55
C ALA A 70 -10.93 -3.22 1.56
N TRP A 71 -9.69 -3.72 1.60
CA TRP A 71 -9.39 -5.15 1.65
C TRP A 71 -9.93 -5.81 2.92
N ASP A 72 -9.79 -5.16 4.08
CA ASP A 72 -10.31 -5.65 5.37
C ASP A 72 -11.82 -5.92 5.35
N LYS A 73 -12.57 -5.17 4.53
CA LYS A 73 -14.02 -5.37 4.39
C LYS A 73 -14.38 -6.62 3.59
N VAL A 74 -13.52 -7.05 2.68
CA VAL A 74 -13.82 -8.11 1.70
C VAL A 74 -13.03 -9.40 1.93
N LYS A 75 -11.92 -9.36 2.69
CA LYS A 75 -11.05 -10.53 2.94
C LYS A 75 -11.77 -11.69 3.62
N ASN A 76 -12.79 -11.38 4.44
CA ASN A 76 -13.60 -12.35 5.14
C ASN A 76 -14.93 -12.66 4.44
N TRP A 77 -15.14 -12.19 3.21
CA TRP A 77 -16.40 -12.42 2.50
C TRP A 77 -16.63 -13.91 2.27
N ASP A 78 -17.75 -14.42 2.77
CA ASP A 78 -18.16 -15.81 2.58
C ASP A 78 -18.95 -16.01 1.28
N LYS A 79 -18.94 -17.26 0.80
CA LYS A 79 -19.73 -17.65 -0.37
C LYS A 79 -21.20 -17.30 -0.12
N PRO A 80 -21.88 -16.54 -1.00
CA PRO A 80 -23.31 -16.33 -0.89
C PRO A 80 -24.06 -17.67 -0.90
N LYS A 81 -25.13 -17.77 -0.10
CA LYS A 81 -25.90 -19.03 0.05
C LYS A 81 -26.61 -19.48 -1.23
N ASP A 82 -26.89 -18.54 -2.14
CA ASP A 82 -27.70 -18.78 -3.35
C ASP A 82 -26.85 -18.94 -4.63
N TRP A 83 -25.59 -19.37 -4.50
CA TRP A 83 -24.62 -19.47 -5.59
C TRP A 83 -24.24 -20.92 -5.95
#